data_AF-A0A8H7PF98-F1
#
_entry.id   AF-A0A8H7PF98-F1
#
_cell.length_a   1.000
_cell.length_b   1.000
_cell.length_c   1.000
_cell.angle_alpha   90.00
_cell.angle_beta   90.00
_cell.angle_gamma   90.00
#
_symmetry.space_group_name_H-M   'P 1'
#
loop_
_entity.id
_entity.type
_entity.pdbx_description
1 polymer ?
#
loop_
_entity_poly.entity_id
_entity_poly.type
_entity_poly.pdbx_seq_one_letter_code
_entity_poly.pdbx_strand_id
1 'polypeptide(L)'
;MTTIKISNRRNENIVGLFETRPDSYIPDQPKRLILICHGVMGHKNYLFQKLLAQQLPVESFRFDFRGNGESDGTTHFGNIDDDVDDIRTVASYFESKGYQIYGIIGHSRGSVASFRYASGCRVPVPHLVNVAGRYRMHLIRGRQTEAQTKELKEKGFYKWTIRRKGKLEDIIVKEADVEEFATFDTSHVYKLSKATSVLTCHGAADFIVPVHDAAMYSNIIPTHTLKLFPKADHNFKGCYQELVDTILRYFKVQENEAVRAWRFGQTKSLTIPRWIDVEGVMNFRDIGGWDVKGGNGYIRERMVFRCGHMSNLTDKGVDTLKSLGITAAFDFRSRQEIEQYGIMRDIDGLVRHASPVFLDADYSPAALAVRWQGYFAGPKGFPNAYRNMLQSGPKVFENIFRHLIANPRSPFIIHCTAGKDRTGVFVMLLLGLCGVDDEVIAREYELTNLGYWESEEQLAKKAQLLERTIDDLKIVMSAPYLAMKETIVMVRQEYGSIEEYVRKHCNLNDEDIAAIRRIMIVPIRREEKQLYRPAKL
;
A
#
# COMPACT_ATOMS: atom_id res chain seq x y z
N MET A 1 -32.80 -14.22 2.11
CA MET A 1 -31.95 -15.27 2.70
C MET A 1 -32.52 -16.67 2.47
N THR A 2 -31.72 -17.59 1.95
CA THR A 2 -32.03 -19.03 1.84
C THR A 2 -30.81 -19.86 2.24
N THR A 3 -31.00 -20.93 3.02
CA THR A 3 -29.91 -21.85 3.34
C THR A 3 -29.66 -22.79 2.17
N ILE A 4 -28.40 -22.90 1.73
CA ILE A 4 -27.98 -23.82 0.67
C ILE A 4 -26.93 -24.77 1.24
N LYS A 5 -27.03 -26.05 0.86
CA LYS A 5 -26.02 -27.09 1.10
C LYS A 5 -25.38 -27.44 -0.24
N ILE A 6 -24.06 -27.40 -0.31
CA ILE A 6 -23.28 -27.69 -1.51
C ILE A 6 -22.33 -28.83 -1.17
N SER A 7 -22.50 -30.00 -1.79
CA SER A 7 -21.64 -31.15 -1.53
C SER A 7 -20.29 -31.00 -2.23
N ASN A 8 -19.19 -31.14 -1.49
CA ASN A 8 -17.84 -31.14 -2.04
C ASN A 8 -17.45 -32.51 -2.62
N ARG A 9 -16.23 -32.63 -3.14
CA ARG A 9 -15.69 -33.88 -3.73
C ARG A 9 -15.53 -35.04 -2.75
N ARG A 10 -15.63 -34.79 -1.44
CA ARG A 10 -15.59 -35.79 -0.35
C ARG A 10 -16.99 -36.16 0.15
N ASN A 11 -18.06 -35.70 -0.53
CA ASN A 11 -19.46 -35.80 -0.10
C ASN A 11 -19.78 -35.08 1.23
N GLU A 12 -18.94 -34.13 1.65
CA GLU A 12 -19.19 -33.27 2.81
C GLU A 12 -20.04 -32.07 2.38
N ASN A 13 -21.05 -31.67 3.17
CA ASN A 13 -21.87 -30.51 2.83
C ASN A 13 -21.25 -29.21 3.36
N ILE A 14 -21.02 -28.28 2.44
CA ILE A 14 -20.69 -26.88 2.71
C ILE A 14 -22.01 -26.11 2.86
N VAL A 15 -22.25 -25.56 4.05
CA VAL A 15 -23.54 -24.96 4.43
C VAL A 15 -23.43 -23.45 4.51
N GLY A 16 -24.15 -22.74 3.65
CA GLY A 16 -24.16 -21.29 3.58
C GLY A 16 -25.54 -20.66 3.47
N LEU A 17 -25.54 -19.33 3.59
CA LEU A 17 -26.72 -18.47 3.52
C LEU A 17 -26.59 -17.58 2.28
N PHE A 18 -27.50 -17.79 1.34
CA PHE A 18 -27.63 -17.01 0.12
C PHE A 18 -28.55 -15.81 0.36
N GLU A 19 -28.02 -14.61 0.22
CA GLU A 19 -28.78 -13.37 0.27
C GLU A 19 -29.09 -12.89 -1.14
N THR A 20 -30.38 -12.97 -1.49
CA THR A 20 -30.89 -12.50 -2.76
C THR A 20 -31.00 -10.98 -2.81
N ARG A 21 -30.88 -10.43 -4.02
CA ARG A 21 -31.12 -9.02 -4.35
C ARG A 21 -31.86 -8.96 -5.70
N PRO A 22 -33.19 -9.10 -5.71
CA PRO A 22 -33.98 -9.12 -6.95
C PRO A 22 -33.70 -7.90 -7.84
N ASP A 23 -33.56 -6.72 -7.22
CA ASP A 23 -33.34 -5.45 -7.89
C ASP A 23 -31.88 -5.20 -8.34
N SER A 24 -30.97 -6.15 -8.06
CA SER A 24 -29.56 -6.05 -8.49
C SER A 24 -29.31 -6.58 -9.91
N TYR A 25 -30.32 -7.18 -10.55
CA TYR A 25 -30.18 -7.73 -11.88
C TYR A 25 -30.19 -6.63 -12.95
N ILE A 26 -29.14 -6.58 -13.75
CA ILE A 26 -29.07 -5.75 -14.96
C ILE A 26 -29.35 -6.69 -16.15
N PRO A 27 -30.34 -6.40 -17.01
CA PRO A 27 -30.58 -7.14 -18.24
C PRO A 27 -29.30 -7.32 -19.06
N ASP A 28 -29.14 -8.50 -19.66
CA ASP A 28 -28.01 -8.89 -20.52
C ASP A 28 -26.63 -8.89 -19.83
N GLN A 29 -26.58 -8.87 -18.49
CA GLN A 29 -25.35 -9.09 -17.72
C GLN A 29 -25.38 -10.41 -16.93
N PRO A 30 -24.23 -11.06 -16.71
CA PRO A 30 -24.15 -12.23 -15.84
C PRO A 30 -24.53 -11.86 -14.40
N LYS A 31 -25.21 -12.76 -13.70
CA LYS A 31 -25.62 -12.54 -12.30
C LYS A 31 -24.38 -12.43 -11.43
N ARG A 32 -24.23 -11.35 -10.68
CA ARG A 32 -23.04 -11.10 -9.86
C ARG A 32 -23.22 -11.69 -8.47
N LEU A 33 -22.24 -12.48 -8.02
CA LEU A 33 -22.19 -13.02 -6.67
C LEU A 33 -20.95 -12.55 -5.93
N ILE A 34 -21.11 -12.15 -4.67
CA ILE A 34 -20.01 -11.96 -3.72
C ILE A 34 -19.97 -13.13 -2.74
N LEU A 35 -18.82 -13.81 -2.65
CA LEU A 35 -18.55 -14.83 -1.63
C LEU A 35 -17.99 -14.16 -0.37
N ILE A 36 -18.41 -14.61 0.81
CA ILE A 36 -17.94 -14.07 2.09
C ILE A 36 -17.41 -15.22 2.97
N CYS A 37 -16.12 -15.14 3.31
CA CYS A 37 -15.36 -16.18 3.99
C CYS A 37 -14.95 -15.74 5.41
N HIS A 38 -15.01 -16.64 6.38
CA HIS A 38 -14.67 -16.36 7.78
C HIS A 38 -13.21 -16.71 8.13
N GLY A 39 -12.75 -16.26 9.30
CA GLY A 39 -11.42 -16.58 9.83
C GLY A 39 -11.31 -17.93 10.55
N VAL A 40 -10.15 -18.17 11.17
CA VAL A 40 -9.82 -19.35 11.99
C VAL A 40 -10.90 -19.60 13.05
N MET A 41 -11.47 -20.81 13.09
CA MET A 41 -12.53 -21.22 14.03
C MET A 41 -13.77 -20.31 14.06
N GLY A 42 -13.97 -19.53 12.99
CA GLY A 42 -15.12 -18.68 12.80
C GLY A 42 -16.33 -19.44 12.26
N HIS A 43 -17.35 -18.66 11.89
CA HIS A 43 -18.51 -19.13 11.15
C HIS A 43 -19.11 -17.96 10.36
N LYS A 44 -20.00 -18.24 9.41
CA LYS A 44 -20.63 -17.31 8.46
C LYS A 44 -21.44 -16.16 9.07
N ASN A 45 -21.61 -16.12 10.39
CA ASN A 45 -22.31 -15.06 11.13
C ASN A 45 -21.49 -14.53 12.33
N TYR A 46 -20.16 -14.73 12.34
CA TYR A 46 -19.33 -14.50 13.55
C TYR A 46 -19.07 -13.01 13.87
N LEU A 47 -18.66 -12.22 12.89
CA LEU A 47 -18.29 -10.81 13.04
C LEU A 47 -19.18 -9.94 12.13
N PHE A 48 -18.55 -9.09 11.31
CA PHE A 48 -19.21 -8.22 10.33
C PHE A 48 -19.89 -8.98 9.17
N GLN A 49 -19.64 -10.27 8.96
CA GLN A 49 -20.09 -11.01 7.75
C GLN A 49 -21.61 -10.98 7.56
N LYS A 50 -22.39 -11.08 8.64
CA LYS A 50 -23.86 -10.99 8.57
C LYS A 50 -24.31 -9.58 8.18
N LEU A 51 -23.78 -8.56 8.86
CA LEU A 51 -24.10 -7.15 8.61
C LEU A 51 -23.77 -6.74 7.17
N LEU A 52 -22.59 -7.16 6.69
CA LEU A 52 -22.14 -6.96 5.33
C LEU A 52 -23.08 -7.61 4.32
N ALA A 53 -23.41 -8.90 4.49
CA ALA A 53 -24.31 -9.62 3.58
C ALA A 53 -25.74 -9.02 3.54
N GLN A 54 -26.15 -8.33 4.60
CA GLN A 54 -27.42 -7.60 4.65
C GLN A 54 -27.38 -6.24 3.94
N GLN A 55 -26.20 -5.64 3.77
CA GLN A 55 -26.04 -4.29 3.17
C GLN A 55 -25.40 -4.30 1.77
N LEU A 56 -24.81 -5.42 1.31
CA LEU A 56 -24.29 -5.54 -0.05
C LEU A 56 -25.39 -5.26 -1.11
N PRO A 57 -25.06 -4.54 -2.21
CA PRO A 57 -26.02 -4.19 -3.26
C PRO A 57 -26.27 -5.34 -4.25
N VAL A 58 -25.35 -6.30 -4.34
CA VAL A 58 -25.45 -7.51 -5.17
C VAL A 58 -25.74 -8.75 -4.31
N GLU A 59 -26.13 -9.85 -4.96
CA GLU A 59 -26.36 -11.12 -4.28
C GLU A 59 -25.07 -11.63 -3.63
N SER A 60 -25.19 -12.25 -2.45
CA SER A 60 -24.02 -12.74 -1.72
C SER A 60 -24.24 -14.10 -1.07
N PHE A 61 -23.17 -14.88 -0.95
CA PHE A 61 -23.17 -16.17 -0.29
C PHE A 61 -22.09 -16.21 0.79
N ARG A 62 -22.53 -16.30 2.05
CA ARG A 62 -21.66 -16.50 3.21
C ARG A 62 -21.80 -17.93 3.70
N PHE A 63 -20.69 -18.65 3.83
CA PHE A 63 -20.70 -20.08 4.14
C PHE A 63 -19.71 -20.42 5.24
N ASP A 64 -19.95 -21.55 5.90
CA ASP A 64 -18.96 -22.12 6.81
C ASP A 64 -18.00 -23.01 6.02
N PHE A 65 -16.70 -22.85 6.23
CA PHE A 65 -15.71 -23.81 5.74
C PHE A 65 -15.97 -25.20 6.33
N ARG A 66 -15.49 -26.26 5.68
CA ARG A 66 -15.56 -27.63 6.23
C ARG A 66 -14.90 -27.66 7.61
N GLY A 67 -15.46 -28.48 8.50
CA GLY A 67 -15.11 -28.49 9.92
C GLY A 67 -15.66 -27.31 10.75
N ASN A 68 -16.27 -26.29 10.15
CA ASN A 68 -16.71 -25.08 10.87
C ASN A 68 -18.25 -24.94 10.86
N GLY A 69 -18.77 -24.16 11.82
CA GLY A 69 -20.19 -23.78 11.91
C GLY A 69 -21.17 -24.94 11.74
N GLU A 70 -21.93 -24.95 10.64
CA GLU A 70 -22.93 -25.97 10.26
C GLU A 70 -22.43 -26.95 9.19
N SER A 71 -21.30 -26.68 8.54
CA SER A 71 -20.71 -27.55 7.51
C SER A 71 -20.22 -28.88 8.09
N ASP A 72 -20.15 -29.89 7.24
CA ASP A 72 -19.61 -31.22 7.59
C ASP A 72 -18.07 -31.22 7.58
N GLY A 73 -17.45 -32.39 7.77
CA GLY A 73 -16.00 -32.54 7.89
C GLY A 73 -15.43 -32.24 9.29
N THR A 74 -14.11 -32.35 9.40
CA THR A 74 -13.36 -32.24 10.67
C THR A 74 -12.76 -30.85 10.85
N THR A 75 -12.88 -30.28 12.04
CA THR A 75 -12.27 -28.99 12.37
C THR A 75 -10.75 -29.10 12.40
N HIS A 76 -10.04 -28.24 11.66
CA HIS A 76 -8.57 -28.22 11.64
C HIS A 76 -8.00 -26.79 11.68
N PHE A 77 -6.84 -26.62 12.32
CA PHE A 77 -6.19 -25.32 12.48
C PHE A 77 -5.48 -24.84 11.20
N GLY A 78 -4.62 -25.69 10.62
CA GLY A 78 -3.71 -25.35 9.51
C GLY A 78 -4.28 -25.42 8.09
N ASN A 79 -5.50 -25.95 7.90
CA ASN A 79 -5.96 -26.50 6.61
C ASN A 79 -6.48 -25.41 5.63
N ILE A 80 -5.58 -24.54 5.17
CA ILE A 80 -5.89 -23.45 4.23
C ILE A 80 -6.19 -23.99 2.82
N ASP A 81 -5.59 -25.11 2.41
CA ASP A 81 -5.85 -25.68 1.09
C ASP A 81 -7.26 -26.33 0.99
N ASP A 82 -7.82 -26.89 2.06
CA ASP A 82 -9.24 -27.27 2.05
C ASP A 82 -10.19 -26.05 2.07
N ASP A 83 -9.85 -24.97 2.79
CA ASP A 83 -10.62 -23.71 2.70
C ASP A 83 -10.64 -23.21 1.23
N VAL A 84 -9.51 -23.32 0.51
CA VAL A 84 -9.40 -22.96 -0.92
C VAL A 84 -10.24 -23.90 -1.82
N ASP A 85 -10.30 -25.18 -1.50
CA ASP A 85 -11.13 -26.15 -2.21
C ASP A 85 -12.64 -25.97 -1.94
N ASP A 86 -12.99 -25.48 -0.76
CA ASP A 86 -14.36 -25.05 -0.44
C ASP A 86 -14.76 -23.79 -1.21
N ILE A 87 -13.90 -22.76 -1.28
CA ILE A 87 -14.15 -21.59 -2.14
C ILE A 87 -14.38 -22.05 -3.59
N ARG A 88 -13.56 -22.97 -4.10
CA ARG A 88 -13.70 -23.52 -5.45
C ARG A 88 -14.99 -24.32 -5.64
N THR A 89 -15.37 -25.13 -4.66
CA THR A 89 -16.62 -25.90 -4.67
C THR A 89 -17.84 -24.99 -4.71
N VAL A 90 -17.87 -23.97 -3.84
CA VAL A 90 -18.92 -22.96 -3.77
C VAL A 90 -18.98 -22.13 -5.06
N ALA A 91 -17.84 -21.66 -5.57
CA ALA A 91 -17.75 -20.93 -6.82
C ALA A 91 -18.33 -21.74 -7.99
N SER A 92 -17.87 -22.98 -8.16
CA SER A 92 -18.31 -23.88 -9.24
C SER A 92 -19.82 -24.14 -9.20
N TYR A 93 -20.40 -24.28 -7.99
CA TYR A 93 -21.84 -24.45 -7.82
C TYR A 93 -22.63 -23.23 -8.31
N PHE A 94 -22.20 -22.00 -7.98
CA PHE A 94 -22.89 -20.80 -8.42
C PHE A 94 -22.64 -20.48 -9.89
N GLU A 95 -21.43 -20.75 -10.41
CA GLU A 95 -21.13 -20.69 -11.84
C GLU A 95 -22.04 -21.62 -12.66
N SER A 96 -22.30 -22.85 -12.17
CA SER A 96 -23.27 -23.76 -12.80
C SER A 96 -24.74 -23.29 -12.70
N LYS A 97 -25.03 -22.22 -11.96
CA LYS A 97 -26.34 -21.54 -11.87
C LYS A 97 -26.37 -20.21 -12.64
N GLY A 98 -25.34 -19.92 -13.43
CA GLY A 98 -25.26 -18.71 -14.27
C GLY A 98 -24.75 -17.46 -13.53
N TYR A 99 -24.06 -17.63 -12.39
CA TYR A 99 -23.43 -16.53 -11.69
C TYR A 99 -21.96 -16.35 -12.13
N GLN A 100 -21.52 -15.10 -12.17
CA GLN A 100 -20.12 -14.73 -12.12
C GLN A 100 -19.73 -14.48 -10.66
N ILE A 101 -18.61 -15.07 -10.22
CA ILE A 101 -17.99 -14.72 -8.94
C ILE A 101 -17.35 -13.33 -9.08
N TYR A 102 -18.14 -12.31 -8.72
CA TYR A 102 -17.80 -10.89 -8.89
C TYR A 102 -16.81 -10.41 -7.83
N GLY A 103 -16.86 -11.00 -6.64
CA GLY A 103 -15.80 -10.79 -5.65
C GLY A 103 -15.80 -11.77 -4.50
N ILE A 104 -14.71 -11.76 -3.73
CA ILE A 104 -14.55 -12.57 -2.52
C ILE A 104 -14.07 -11.66 -1.39
N ILE A 105 -14.76 -11.75 -0.25
CA ILE A 105 -14.48 -10.97 0.96
C ILE A 105 -14.05 -11.94 2.05
N GLY A 106 -12.76 -11.94 2.37
CA GLY A 106 -12.17 -12.79 3.40
C GLY A 106 -11.94 -12.02 4.70
N HIS A 107 -11.98 -12.75 5.82
CA HIS A 107 -11.43 -12.31 7.10
C HIS A 107 -10.32 -13.26 7.56
N SER A 108 -9.18 -12.72 8.01
CA SER A 108 -8.09 -13.50 8.62
C SER A 108 -7.65 -14.66 7.71
N ARG A 109 -7.72 -15.93 8.17
CA ARG A 109 -7.45 -17.13 7.33
C ARG A 109 -8.28 -17.17 6.05
N GLY A 110 -9.55 -16.73 6.09
CA GLY A 110 -10.41 -16.64 4.91
C GLY A 110 -9.87 -15.67 3.85
N SER A 111 -9.14 -14.61 4.23
CA SER A 111 -8.43 -13.75 3.26
C SER A 111 -7.30 -14.48 2.56
N VAL A 112 -6.53 -15.27 3.31
CA VAL A 112 -5.39 -16.04 2.79
C VAL A 112 -5.88 -17.10 1.79
N ALA A 113 -6.95 -17.82 2.15
CA ALA A 113 -7.63 -18.75 1.23
C ALA A 113 -8.20 -18.03 -0.01
N SER A 114 -8.79 -16.85 0.16
CA SER A 114 -9.33 -16.06 -0.97
C SER A 114 -8.26 -15.65 -1.98
N PHE A 115 -7.08 -15.20 -1.51
CA PHE A 115 -5.94 -14.90 -2.37
C PHE A 115 -5.41 -16.15 -3.06
N ARG A 116 -5.25 -17.27 -2.34
CA ARG A 116 -4.76 -18.52 -2.90
C ARG A 116 -5.68 -19.07 -3.99
N TYR A 117 -6.99 -19.00 -3.78
CA TYR A 117 -8.00 -19.33 -4.78
C TYR A 117 -7.85 -18.43 -6.02
N ALA A 118 -7.94 -17.11 -5.84
CA ALA A 118 -7.96 -16.15 -6.95
C ALA A 118 -6.67 -16.13 -7.77
N SER A 119 -5.50 -16.29 -7.15
CA SER A 119 -4.21 -16.43 -7.85
C SER A 119 -4.07 -17.74 -8.64
N GLY A 120 -4.97 -18.71 -8.43
CA GLY A 120 -5.06 -19.96 -9.19
C GLY A 120 -6.15 -19.97 -10.27
N CYS A 121 -6.97 -18.91 -10.37
CA CYS A 121 -8.09 -18.86 -11.31
C CYS A 121 -7.64 -18.43 -12.71
N ARG A 122 -8.07 -19.17 -13.74
CA ARG A 122 -7.87 -18.80 -15.16
C ARG A 122 -8.70 -17.56 -15.55
N VAL A 123 -9.92 -17.47 -15.05
CA VAL A 123 -10.76 -16.26 -15.16
C VAL A 123 -10.52 -15.44 -13.89
N PRO A 124 -10.03 -14.19 -13.99
CA PRO A 124 -9.78 -13.36 -12.82
C PRO A 124 -11.05 -13.13 -11.99
N VAL A 125 -10.94 -13.27 -10.67
CA VAL A 125 -11.95 -12.74 -9.73
C VAL A 125 -11.86 -11.21 -9.78
N PRO A 126 -12.90 -10.45 -10.14
CA PRO A 126 -12.77 -8.99 -10.34
C PRO A 126 -12.40 -8.23 -9.07
N HIS A 127 -12.93 -8.64 -7.90
CA HIS A 127 -12.71 -7.95 -6.64
C HIS A 127 -12.30 -8.89 -5.50
N LEU A 128 -11.20 -8.57 -4.81
CA LEU A 128 -10.88 -9.17 -3.52
C LEU A 128 -10.93 -8.12 -2.41
N VAL A 129 -11.51 -8.51 -1.28
CA VAL A 129 -11.45 -7.72 -0.05
C VAL A 129 -10.80 -8.57 1.04
N ASN A 130 -9.62 -8.15 1.47
CA ASN A 130 -8.84 -8.75 2.54
C ASN A 130 -9.12 -7.99 3.84
N VAL A 131 -9.77 -8.63 4.82
CA VAL A 131 -9.92 -8.06 6.16
C VAL A 131 -8.97 -8.78 7.13
N ALA A 132 -7.97 -8.08 7.65
CA ALA A 132 -6.99 -8.60 8.61
C ALA A 132 -6.25 -9.91 8.23
N GLY A 133 -6.00 -10.15 6.94
CA GLY A 133 -5.24 -11.31 6.47
C GLY A 133 -3.75 -11.24 6.81
N ARG A 134 -3.18 -12.37 7.26
CA ARG A 134 -1.73 -12.51 7.51
C ARG A 134 -0.99 -12.71 6.19
N TYR A 135 0.18 -12.10 6.05
CA TYR A 135 1.11 -12.34 4.95
C TYR A 135 2.31 -13.17 5.44
N ARG A 136 2.90 -12.80 6.58
CA ARG A 136 4.06 -13.48 7.18
C ARG A 136 3.57 -14.63 8.06
N MET A 137 3.26 -15.76 7.42
CA MET A 137 2.66 -16.93 8.08
C MET A 137 3.49 -17.46 9.25
N HIS A 138 4.83 -17.42 9.15
CA HIS A 138 5.76 -17.81 10.20
C HIS A 138 5.54 -17.11 11.56
N LEU A 139 4.95 -15.91 11.58
CA LEU A 139 4.61 -15.17 12.81
C LEU A 139 3.40 -15.74 13.57
N ILE A 140 2.88 -16.91 13.17
CA ILE A 140 1.97 -17.71 13.99
C ILE A 140 2.72 -18.52 15.08
N ARG A 141 4.03 -18.75 14.91
CA ARG A 141 4.86 -19.42 15.92
C ARG A 141 5.02 -18.49 17.13
N GLY A 142 4.83 -19.03 18.34
CA GLY A 142 4.88 -18.24 19.58
C GLY A 142 3.65 -17.35 19.80
N ARG A 143 2.54 -17.57 19.07
CA ARG A 143 1.24 -16.91 19.30
C ARG A 143 0.37 -17.62 20.33
N GLN A 144 0.76 -18.83 20.69
CA GLN A 144 0.16 -19.65 21.74
C GLN A 144 0.36 -18.95 23.09
N THR A 145 -0.63 -19.03 23.98
CA THR A 145 -0.46 -18.53 25.35
C THR A 145 0.64 -19.29 26.08
N GLU A 146 1.13 -18.80 27.22
CA GLU A 146 2.10 -19.54 28.04
C GLU A 146 1.58 -20.94 28.42
N ALA A 147 0.29 -21.04 28.77
CA ALA A 147 -0.38 -22.31 29.03
C ALA A 147 -0.39 -23.23 27.80
N GLN A 148 -0.79 -22.74 26.62
CA GLN A 148 -0.80 -23.52 25.38
C GLN A 148 0.62 -23.95 24.95
N THR A 149 1.60 -23.07 25.13
CA THR A 149 3.03 -23.34 24.86
C THR A 149 3.57 -24.41 25.80
N LYS A 150 3.16 -24.40 27.08
CA LYS A 150 3.47 -25.45 28.05
C LYS A 150 2.81 -26.77 27.66
N GLU A 151 1.52 -26.78 27.33
CA GLU A 151 0.81 -27.99 26.89
C GLU A 151 1.41 -28.61 25.61
N LEU A 152 1.81 -27.79 24.63
CA LEU A 152 2.53 -28.28 23.45
C LEU A 152 3.83 -28.99 23.81
N LYS A 153 4.64 -28.43 24.71
CA LYS A 153 5.91 -29.03 25.16
C LYS A 153 5.71 -30.31 25.98
N GLU A 154 4.68 -30.35 26.84
CA GLU A 154 4.45 -31.48 27.76
C GLU A 154 3.64 -32.62 27.13
N LYS A 155 2.72 -32.32 26.21
CA LYS A 155 1.72 -33.26 25.67
C LYS A 155 1.76 -33.41 24.14
N GLY A 156 2.49 -32.56 23.44
CA GLY A 156 2.48 -32.47 21.96
C GLY A 156 1.25 -31.77 21.37
N PHE A 157 0.30 -31.33 22.21
CA PHE A 157 -0.92 -30.64 21.80
C PHE A 157 -1.49 -29.79 22.92
N TYR A 158 -2.31 -28.79 22.56
CA TYR A 158 -3.22 -28.10 23.48
C TYR A 158 -4.68 -28.29 23.04
N LYS A 159 -5.61 -28.11 23.98
CA LYS A 159 -7.04 -28.07 23.68
C LYS A 159 -7.50 -26.64 23.40
N TRP A 160 -8.32 -26.46 22.37
CA TRP A 160 -9.01 -25.20 22.10
C TRP A 160 -10.51 -25.44 22.01
N THR A 161 -11.26 -24.94 22.99
CA THR A 161 -12.72 -24.99 22.96
C THR A 161 -13.26 -23.96 21.96
N ILE A 162 -14.02 -24.44 20.98
CA ILE A 162 -14.70 -23.64 19.96
C ILE A 162 -16.21 -23.85 20.02
N ARG A 163 -16.99 -23.04 19.29
CA ARG A 163 -18.45 -23.22 19.18
C ARG A 163 -18.85 -23.70 17.78
N ARG A 164 -19.39 -24.92 17.68
CA ARG A 164 -19.81 -25.57 16.42
C ARG A 164 -21.21 -26.19 16.58
N LYS A 165 -22.06 -26.13 15.55
CA LYS A 165 -23.46 -26.62 15.56
C LYS A 165 -24.23 -26.28 16.86
N GLY A 166 -24.00 -25.08 17.40
CA GLY A 166 -24.60 -24.55 18.64
C GLY A 166 -23.92 -24.97 19.96
N LYS A 167 -23.11 -26.04 19.96
CA LYS A 167 -22.43 -26.64 21.12
C LYS A 167 -21.00 -26.12 21.28
N LEU A 168 -20.41 -26.32 22.46
CA LEU A 168 -18.97 -26.19 22.67
C LEU A 168 -18.29 -27.52 22.38
N GLU A 169 -17.21 -27.49 21.59
CA GLU A 169 -16.42 -28.65 21.20
C GLU A 169 -14.94 -28.32 21.39
N ASP A 170 -14.18 -29.21 22.05
CA ASP A 170 -12.73 -29.11 22.14
C ASP A 170 -12.10 -29.66 20.86
N ILE A 171 -11.27 -28.85 20.20
CA ILE A 171 -10.35 -29.34 19.17
C ILE A 171 -8.95 -29.53 19.77
N ILE A 172 -8.22 -30.48 19.20
CA ILE A 172 -6.81 -30.75 19.52
C ILE A 172 -5.97 -29.98 18.51
N VAL A 173 -5.11 -29.08 18.98
CA VAL A 173 -4.13 -28.39 18.13
C VAL A 173 -2.74 -28.87 18.49
N LYS A 174 -2.08 -29.53 17.54
CA LYS A 174 -0.73 -30.08 17.63
C LYS A 174 0.29 -29.07 17.10
N GLU A 175 1.56 -29.29 17.43
CA GLU A 175 2.66 -28.52 16.86
C GLU A 175 2.71 -28.62 15.33
N ALA A 176 2.42 -29.81 14.77
CA ALA A 176 2.32 -30.02 13.32
C ALA A 176 1.27 -29.13 12.63
N ASP A 177 0.12 -28.88 13.27
CA ASP A 177 -0.95 -28.05 12.70
C ASP A 177 -0.56 -26.56 12.72
N VAL A 178 0.22 -26.15 13.74
CA VAL A 178 0.81 -24.79 13.81
C VAL A 178 1.87 -24.62 12.73
N GLU A 179 2.69 -25.64 12.50
CA GLU A 179 3.76 -25.62 11.49
C GLU A 179 3.21 -25.65 10.05
N GLU A 180 2.16 -26.43 9.79
CA GLU A 180 1.37 -26.39 8.56
C GLU A 180 0.86 -24.97 8.26
N PHE A 181 0.26 -24.31 9.26
CA PHE A 181 -0.15 -22.90 9.12
C PHE A 181 1.06 -21.97 8.89
N ALA A 182 2.16 -22.18 9.63
CA ALA A 182 3.32 -21.29 9.63
C ALA A 182 4.13 -21.33 8.31
N THR A 183 4.05 -22.43 7.58
CA THR A 183 4.80 -22.70 6.34
C THR A 183 4.00 -22.44 5.07
N PHE A 184 2.70 -22.14 5.17
CA PHE A 184 1.85 -21.84 4.03
C PHE A 184 2.40 -20.67 3.19
N ASP A 185 2.68 -20.93 1.91
CA ASP A 185 3.25 -19.93 0.99
C ASP A 185 2.23 -18.87 0.59
N THR A 186 2.43 -17.63 1.04
CA THR A 186 1.65 -16.44 0.66
C THR A 186 2.25 -15.68 -0.53
N SER A 187 3.45 -16.04 -1.01
CA SER A 187 4.10 -15.32 -2.11
C SER A 187 3.28 -15.37 -3.40
N HIS A 188 2.46 -16.41 -3.60
CA HIS A 188 1.58 -16.59 -4.75
C HIS A 188 0.72 -15.37 -5.13
N VAL A 189 0.53 -14.38 -4.25
CA VAL A 189 -0.15 -13.12 -4.59
C VAL A 189 0.58 -12.29 -5.65
N TYR A 190 1.88 -12.51 -5.91
CA TYR A 190 2.54 -11.89 -7.08
C TYR A 190 1.94 -12.36 -8.42
N LYS A 191 1.27 -13.53 -8.43
CA LYS A 191 0.59 -14.10 -9.61
C LYS A 191 -0.82 -13.57 -9.79
N LEU A 192 -1.33 -12.77 -8.86
CA LEU A 192 -2.70 -12.25 -8.93
C LEU A 192 -2.88 -11.43 -10.21
N SER A 193 -4.00 -11.64 -10.90
CA SER A 193 -4.28 -10.95 -12.15
C SER A 193 -4.35 -9.44 -11.96
N LYS A 194 -3.76 -8.68 -12.90
CA LYS A 194 -3.93 -7.21 -12.96
C LYS A 194 -5.36 -6.75 -13.26
N ALA A 195 -6.26 -7.68 -13.59
CA ALA A 195 -7.71 -7.42 -13.70
C ALA A 195 -8.45 -7.61 -12.36
N THR A 196 -7.78 -8.04 -11.29
CA THR A 196 -8.35 -8.15 -9.95
C THR A 196 -8.03 -6.88 -9.15
N SER A 197 -9.04 -6.08 -8.83
CA SER A 197 -8.92 -4.97 -7.86
C SER A 197 -8.93 -5.53 -6.44
N VAL A 198 -8.08 -4.98 -5.56
CA VAL A 198 -7.94 -5.43 -4.18
C VAL A 198 -8.13 -4.29 -3.19
N LEU A 199 -8.96 -4.52 -2.17
CA LEU A 199 -9.02 -3.72 -0.94
C LEU A 199 -8.44 -4.52 0.22
N THR A 200 -7.49 -3.97 0.98
CA THR A 200 -7.17 -4.48 2.32
C THR A 200 -7.71 -3.52 3.39
N CYS A 201 -8.48 -4.05 4.33
CA CYS A 201 -8.91 -3.37 5.55
C CYS A 201 -8.17 -3.98 6.75
N HIS A 202 -7.41 -3.17 7.50
CA HIS A 202 -6.62 -3.67 8.64
C HIS A 202 -6.72 -2.76 9.88
N GLY A 203 -6.83 -3.37 11.06
CA GLY A 203 -6.84 -2.65 12.32
C GLY A 203 -5.42 -2.26 12.78
N ALA A 204 -5.21 -1.01 13.19
CA ALA A 204 -3.91 -0.59 13.72
C ALA A 204 -3.66 -1.14 15.14
N ALA A 205 -4.72 -1.51 15.87
CA ALA A 205 -4.67 -2.23 17.14
C ALA A 205 -4.82 -3.76 16.96
N ASP A 206 -4.54 -4.29 15.76
CA ASP A 206 -4.51 -5.73 15.51
C ASP A 206 -3.24 -6.36 16.10
N PHE A 207 -3.36 -6.80 17.35
CA PHE A 207 -2.33 -7.58 18.04
C PHE A 207 -2.30 -9.07 17.64
N ILE A 208 -3.16 -9.54 16.74
CA ILE A 208 -3.14 -10.94 16.23
C ILE A 208 -2.33 -11.01 14.94
N VAL A 209 -2.69 -10.20 13.94
CA VAL A 209 -1.99 -10.06 12.66
C VAL A 209 -1.41 -8.64 12.58
N PRO A 210 -0.08 -8.48 12.66
CA PRO A 210 0.54 -7.16 12.64
C PRO A 210 0.14 -6.34 11.40
N VAL A 211 -0.14 -5.05 11.58
CA VAL A 211 -0.56 -4.14 10.50
C VAL A 211 0.40 -4.07 9.31
N HIS A 212 1.69 -4.36 9.53
CA HIS A 212 2.71 -4.48 8.49
C HIS A 212 2.37 -5.55 7.43
N ASP A 213 1.67 -6.63 7.80
CA ASP A 213 1.26 -7.66 6.84
C ASP A 213 0.30 -7.10 5.78
N ALA A 214 -0.54 -6.12 6.15
CA ALA A 214 -1.41 -5.39 5.23
C ALA A 214 -0.62 -4.58 4.18
N ALA A 215 0.50 -3.99 4.62
CA ALA A 215 1.41 -3.25 3.73
C ALA A 215 2.11 -4.20 2.73
N MET A 216 2.44 -5.43 3.14
CA MET A 216 3.05 -6.42 2.22
C MET A 216 2.12 -6.80 1.07
N TYR A 217 0.83 -7.05 1.33
CA TYR A 217 -0.18 -7.21 0.27
C TYR A 217 -0.24 -5.97 -0.64
N SER A 218 -0.19 -4.76 -0.06
CA SER A 218 -0.21 -3.50 -0.81
C SER A 218 1.03 -3.25 -1.67
N ASN A 219 2.19 -3.76 -1.28
CA ASN A 219 3.45 -3.56 -1.99
C ASN A 219 3.60 -4.53 -3.18
N ILE A 220 2.98 -5.73 -3.09
CA ILE A 220 3.10 -6.78 -4.10
C ILE A 220 2.00 -6.65 -5.17
N ILE A 221 0.78 -6.30 -4.77
CA ILE A 221 -0.37 -6.27 -5.68
C ILE A 221 -0.52 -4.86 -6.29
N PRO A 222 -0.40 -4.69 -7.63
CA PRO A 222 -0.38 -3.36 -8.26
C PRO A 222 -1.74 -2.66 -8.25
N THR A 223 -2.83 -3.41 -8.13
CA THR A 223 -4.24 -2.96 -8.16
C THR A 223 -4.84 -2.85 -6.76
N HIS A 224 -4.00 -2.52 -5.77
CA HIS A 224 -4.34 -2.58 -4.35
C HIS A 224 -4.68 -1.21 -3.75
N THR A 225 -5.69 -1.20 -2.88
CA THR A 225 -6.06 -0.08 -2.01
C THR A 225 -5.95 -0.53 -0.55
N LEU A 226 -5.15 0.17 0.26
CA LEU A 226 -5.01 -0.13 1.70
C LEU A 226 -5.80 0.88 2.53
N LYS A 227 -6.65 0.38 3.43
CA LYS A 227 -7.36 1.17 4.45
C LYS A 227 -7.03 0.67 5.84
N LEU A 228 -6.40 1.55 6.63
CA LEU A 228 -6.12 1.32 8.04
C LEU A 228 -7.23 1.92 8.92
N PHE A 229 -7.55 1.20 10.00
CA PHE A 229 -8.55 1.56 11.01
C PHE A 229 -7.85 1.77 12.36
N PRO A 230 -7.61 3.03 12.80
CA PRO A 230 -6.73 3.33 13.92
C PRO A 230 -7.07 2.67 15.27
N LYS A 231 -8.35 2.35 15.49
CA LYS A 231 -8.85 1.79 16.76
C LYS A 231 -9.34 0.34 16.66
N ALA A 232 -9.34 -0.26 15.48
CA ALA A 232 -9.87 -1.61 15.30
C ALA A 232 -8.86 -2.68 15.76
N ASP A 233 -9.37 -3.69 16.47
CA ASP A 233 -8.67 -4.94 16.75
C ASP A 233 -8.76 -5.92 15.55
N HIS A 234 -8.18 -7.12 15.68
CA HIS A 234 -8.24 -8.17 14.64
C HIS A 234 -9.66 -8.50 14.16
N ASN A 235 -10.63 -8.35 15.05
CA ASN A 235 -12.02 -8.71 14.82
C ASN A 235 -12.89 -7.51 14.40
N PHE A 236 -12.34 -6.29 14.44
CA PHE A 236 -13.04 -5.01 14.24
C PHE A 236 -14.17 -4.74 15.24
N LYS A 237 -14.06 -5.25 16.48
CA LYS A 237 -15.09 -5.07 17.52
C LYS A 237 -15.35 -3.58 17.77
N GLY A 238 -16.63 -3.20 17.74
CA GLY A 238 -17.05 -1.79 17.82
C GLY A 238 -16.93 -0.98 16.51
N CYS A 239 -16.25 -1.51 15.49
CA CYS A 239 -16.00 -0.85 14.20
C CYS A 239 -16.71 -1.52 13.00
N TYR A 240 -17.63 -2.47 13.24
CA TYR A 240 -18.26 -3.26 12.16
C TYR A 240 -18.95 -2.39 11.10
N GLN A 241 -19.72 -1.36 11.48
CA GLN A 241 -20.40 -0.51 10.50
C GLN A 241 -19.40 0.34 9.70
N GLU A 242 -18.35 0.89 10.31
CA GLU A 242 -17.29 1.64 9.59
C GLU A 242 -16.55 0.75 8.58
N LEU A 243 -16.29 -0.51 8.94
CA LEU A 243 -15.71 -1.52 8.05
C LEU A 243 -16.67 -1.84 6.89
N VAL A 244 -17.94 -2.09 7.18
CA VAL A 244 -18.96 -2.39 6.16
C VAL A 244 -19.14 -1.19 5.22
N ASP A 245 -19.30 0.03 5.73
CA ASP A 245 -19.38 1.26 4.94
C ASP A 245 -18.17 1.46 4.04
N THR A 246 -16.97 1.10 4.51
CA THR A 246 -15.74 1.15 3.72
C THR A 246 -15.79 0.15 2.56
N ILE A 247 -16.22 -1.09 2.82
CA ILE A 247 -16.34 -2.14 1.80
C ILE A 247 -17.42 -1.79 0.78
N LEU A 248 -18.59 -1.32 1.24
CA LEU A 248 -19.67 -0.85 0.37
C LEU A 248 -19.25 0.35 -0.46
N ARG A 249 -18.50 1.30 0.12
CA ARG A 249 -17.94 2.43 -0.62
C ARG A 249 -16.93 1.97 -1.67
N TYR A 250 -16.10 0.95 -1.38
CA TYR A 250 -15.21 0.36 -2.37
C TYR A 250 -15.98 -0.27 -3.53
N PHE A 251 -16.97 -1.14 -3.28
CA PHE A 251 -17.79 -1.71 -4.37
C PHE A 251 -18.58 -0.64 -5.13
N LYS A 252 -19.19 0.33 -4.43
CA LYS A 252 -19.87 1.46 -5.06
C LYS A 252 -18.92 2.33 -5.87
N VAL A 253 -17.68 2.53 -5.42
CA VAL A 253 -16.64 3.16 -6.22
C VAL A 253 -16.41 2.28 -7.44
N GLN A 254 -15.96 1.03 -7.31
CA GLN A 254 -15.66 0.12 -8.43
C GLN A 254 -16.81 -0.03 -9.44
N GLU A 255 -18.07 -0.04 -9.01
CA GLU A 255 -19.24 -0.04 -9.90
C GLU A 255 -19.42 1.29 -10.62
N ASN A 256 -19.27 2.42 -9.92
CA ASN A 256 -19.24 3.73 -10.57
C ASN A 256 -17.99 3.93 -11.43
N GLU A 257 -16.87 3.27 -11.13
CA GLU A 257 -15.63 3.27 -11.93
C GLU A 257 -15.85 2.43 -13.20
N ALA A 258 -16.47 1.25 -13.10
CA ALA A 258 -16.81 0.42 -14.24
C ALA A 258 -17.88 1.07 -15.14
N VAL A 259 -18.95 1.63 -14.57
CA VAL A 259 -20.00 2.35 -15.32
C VAL A 259 -19.49 3.66 -15.88
N ARG A 260 -18.59 4.37 -15.18
CA ARG A 260 -17.89 5.53 -15.77
C ARG A 260 -16.97 5.07 -16.88
N ALA A 261 -16.04 4.14 -16.65
CA ALA A 261 -15.09 3.63 -17.63
C ALA A 261 -15.80 3.17 -18.91
N TRP A 262 -16.95 2.51 -18.78
CA TRP A 262 -17.77 2.07 -19.90
C TRP A 262 -18.51 3.21 -20.64
N ARG A 263 -18.81 4.35 -19.99
CA ARG A 263 -19.53 5.48 -20.60
C ARG A 263 -18.66 6.67 -21.04
N PHE A 264 -17.53 6.89 -20.37
CA PHE A 264 -16.65 8.05 -20.59
C PHE A 264 -15.17 7.69 -20.35
N GLY A 265 -14.88 6.78 -19.42
CA GLY A 265 -14.73 7.20 -18.00
C GLY A 265 -13.30 7.56 -17.71
N GLN A 266 -12.96 8.29 -16.64
CA GLN A 266 -11.68 8.18 -15.93
C GLN A 266 -12.07 7.85 -14.52
N THR A 267 -11.26 7.05 -13.84
CA THR A 267 -11.23 7.06 -12.39
C THR A 267 -9.80 6.91 -11.89
N LYS A 268 -9.56 7.45 -10.69
CA LYS A 268 -8.21 7.56 -10.14
C LYS A 268 -8.23 7.24 -8.65
N SER A 269 -7.85 6.01 -8.32
CA SER A 269 -7.42 5.65 -6.98
C SER A 269 -6.11 6.36 -6.63
N LEU A 270 -5.91 6.70 -5.36
CA LEU A 270 -4.64 7.24 -4.88
C LEU A 270 -3.61 6.11 -4.82
N THR A 271 -2.94 5.84 -5.94
CA THR A 271 -1.87 4.83 -6.07
C THR A 271 -0.78 5.09 -5.04
N ILE A 272 -0.63 4.26 -4.00
CA ILE A 272 0.49 4.43 -3.07
C ILE A 272 1.78 4.01 -3.80
N PRO A 273 2.83 4.87 -3.83
CA PRO A 273 4.20 4.51 -4.19
C PRO A 273 4.62 3.15 -3.66
N ARG A 274 5.32 2.37 -4.49
CA ARG A 274 5.87 1.07 -4.08
C ARG A 274 6.97 1.31 -3.05
N TRP A 275 6.63 1.07 -1.78
CA TRP A 275 7.60 0.91 -0.70
C TRP A 275 8.40 -0.36 -0.93
N ILE A 276 9.72 -0.24 -0.93
CA ILE A 276 10.64 -1.35 -1.14
C ILE A 276 11.61 -1.35 0.02
N ASP A 277 11.71 -2.50 0.69
CA ASP A 277 12.62 -2.68 1.82
C ASP A 277 14.06 -2.80 1.31
N VAL A 278 14.80 -1.70 1.44
CA VAL A 278 16.24 -1.64 1.23
C VAL A 278 16.85 -1.60 2.62
N GLU A 279 17.28 -2.76 3.12
CA GLU A 279 17.71 -2.93 4.51
C GLU A 279 18.82 -1.93 4.88
N GLY A 280 18.57 -1.16 5.95
CA GLY A 280 19.41 -0.06 6.40
C GLY A 280 19.06 1.32 5.82
N VAL A 281 18.14 1.43 4.86
CA VAL A 281 17.75 2.70 4.22
C VAL A 281 16.31 3.07 4.55
N MET A 282 16.15 4.18 5.28
CA MET A 282 14.82 4.72 5.58
C MET A 282 14.19 5.40 4.36
N ASN A 283 12.87 5.52 4.38
CA ASN A 283 12.08 6.32 3.44
C ASN A 283 12.14 5.89 1.96
N PHE A 284 12.62 4.67 1.66
CA PHE A 284 12.84 4.18 0.29
C PHE A 284 11.54 3.81 -0.45
N ARG A 285 11.26 4.48 -1.57
CA ARG A 285 10.12 4.19 -2.47
C ARG A 285 10.33 4.62 -3.92
N ASP A 286 9.63 3.97 -4.84
CA ASP A 286 9.47 4.34 -6.25
C ASP A 286 8.46 5.48 -6.40
N ILE A 287 8.78 6.57 -7.11
CA ILE A 287 7.83 7.70 -7.31
C ILE A 287 6.82 7.48 -8.46
N GLY A 288 6.89 6.36 -9.18
CA GLY A 288 5.99 6.04 -10.29
C GLY A 288 4.63 5.47 -9.88
N GLY A 289 3.65 5.52 -10.79
CA GLY A 289 2.27 5.04 -10.61
C GLY A 289 1.22 6.13 -10.37
N TRP A 290 1.63 7.40 -10.27
CA TRP A 290 0.74 8.55 -10.26
C TRP A 290 0.21 8.87 -11.65
N ASP A 291 -1.04 9.32 -11.80
CA ASP A 291 -1.55 9.69 -13.13
C ASP A 291 -1.26 11.14 -13.45
N VAL A 292 -1.08 11.40 -14.74
CA VAL A 292 -1.00 12.73 -15.32
C VAL A 292 -2.42 13.31 -15.41
N LYS A 293 -2.56 14.62 -15.17
CA LYS A 293 -3.82 15.35 -15.27
C LYS A 293 -4.46 15.18 -16.64
N GLY A 294 -5.77 14.94 -16.63
CA GLY A 294 -6.50 14.52 -17.83
C GLY A 294 -6.24 13.07 -18.25
N GLY A 295 -5.61 12.24 -17.39
CA GLY A 295 -5.52 10.77 -17.47
C GLY A 295 -5.03 10.22 -18.82
N ASN A 296 -4.14 10.96 -19.47
CA ASN A 296 -3.56 10.57 -20.75
C ASN A 296 -2.39 9.59 -20.60
N GLY A 297 -2.01 9.27 -19.36
CA GLY A 297 -0.83 8.50 -18.99
C GLY A 297 -0.58 8.57 -17.48
N TYR A 298 0.43 7.84 -17.04
CA TYR A 298 0.87 7.79 -15.65
C TYR A 298 2.40 7.81 -15.55
N ILE A 299 2.94 8.09 -14.37
CA ILE A 299 4.39 8.22 -14.13
C ILE A 299 5.05 6.84 -14.13
N ARG A 300 6.08 6.69 -14.97
CA ARG A 300 6.81 5.43 -15.17
C ARG A 300 7.35 4.87 -13.86
N GLU A 301 7.01 3.62 -13.60
CA GLU A 301 7.49 2.83 -12.49
C GLU A 301 8.97 2.49 -12.63
N ARG A 302 9.64 2.26 -11.49
CA ARG A 302 11.03 1.77 -11.42
C ARG A 302 12.05 2.63 -12.19
N MET A 303 11.77 3.92 -12.38
CA MET A 303 12.68 4.84 -13.07
C MET A 303 13.38 5.80 -12.10
N VAL A 304 12.63 6.35 -11.14
CA VAL A 304 13.15 7.29 -10.14
C VAL A 304 12.71 6.81 -8.75
N PHE A 305 13.68 6.61 -7.88
CA PHE A 305 13.48 6.23 -6.49
C PHE A 305 13.87 7.38 -5.56
N ARG A 306 13.20 7.51 -4.42
CA ARG A 306 13.56 8.44 -3.35
C ARG A 306 13.80 7.72 -2.04
N CYS A 307 14.75 8.18 -1.24
CA CYS A 307 15.04 7.64 0.09
C CYS A 307 15.76 8.64 1.01
N GLY A 308 15.98 8.25 2.27
CA GLY A 308 16.91 8.91 3.18
C GLY A 308 18.38 8.62 2.85
N HIS A 309 19.29 8.95 3.77
CA HIS A 309 20.71 8.66 3.59
C HIS A 309 20.97 7.15 3.54
N MET A 310 21.96 6.76 2.75
CA MET A 310 22.27 5.35 2.43
C MET A 310 23.55 4.83 3.07
N SER A 311 24.07 5.52 4.08
CA SER A 311 25.31 5.12 4.78
C SER A 311 25.18 3.86 5.65
N ASN A 312 23.96 3.47 6.01
CA ASN A 312 23.67 2.27 6.79
C ASN A 312 23.33 1.04 5.91
N LEU A 313 23.60 1.09 4.60
CA LEU A 313 23.29 0.01 3.64
C LEU A 313 23.94 -1.34 4.02
N THR A 314 23.13 -2.34 4.33
CA THR A 314 23.58 -3.72 4.54
C THR A 314 23.85 -4.43 3.20
N ASP A 315 24.45 -5.62 3.23
CA ASP A 315 24.63 -6.42 2.00
C ASP A 315 23.29 -6.78 1.35
N LYS A 316 22.23 -7.07 2.14
CA LYS A 316 20.88 -7.28 1.59
C LYS A 316 20.33 -6.01 0.94
N GLY A 317 20.57 -4.84 1.55
CA GLY A 317 20.22 -3.55 0.95
C GLY A 317 20.90 -3.37 -0.41
N VAL A 318 22.19 -3.68 -0.52
CA VAL A 318 22.95 -3.68 -1.78
C VAL A 318 22.33 -4.62 -2.82
N ASP A 319 21.99 -5.84 -2.43
CA ASP A 319 21.35 -6.82 -3.34
C ASP A 319 19.97 -6.34 -3.81
N THR A 320 19.17 -5.71 -2.94
CA THR A 320 17.92 -5.05 -3.35
C THR A 320 18.19 -3.96 -4.38
N LEU A 321 19.15 -3.06 -4.16
CA LEU A 321 19.47 -1.99 -5.13
C LEU A 321 19.94 -2.55 -6.49
N LYS A 322 20.76 -3.62 -6.48
CA LYS A 322 21.17 -4.33 -7.70
C LYS A 322 19.98 -4.97 -8.42
N SER A 323 19.06 -5.60 -7.69
CA SER A 323 17.84 -6.22 -8.27
C SER A 323 16.88 -5.21 -8.91
N LEU A 324 16.93 -3.94 -8.47
CA LEU A 324 16.20 -2.82 -9.06
C LEU A 324 16.90 -2.22 -10.29
N GLY A 325 18.13 -2.65 -10.59
CA GLY A 325 18.93 -2.17 -11.73
C GLY A 325 19.40 -0.72 -11.58
N ILE A 326 19.56 -0.22 -10.36
CA ILE A 326 19.86 1.19 -10.09
C ILE A 326 21.32 1.49 -10.45
N THR A 327 21.53 2.48 -11.32
CA THR A 327 22.86 2.83 -11.86
C THR A 327 23.43 4.13 -11.31
N ALA A 328 22.61 4.96 -10.67
CA ALA A 328 23.04 6.27 -10.17
C ALA A 328 22.31 6.66 -8.87
N ALA A 329 23.00 7.42 -8.01
CA ALA A 329 22.43 8.03 -6.81
C ALA A 329 22.87 9.49 -6.67
N PHE A 330 21.91 10.41 -6.70
CA PHE A 330 22.13 11.85 -6.54
C PHE A 330 21.95 12.25 -5.06
N ASP A 331 23.06 12.63 -4.43
CA ASP A 331 23.14 12.94 -2.99
C ASP A 331 23.01 14.45 -2.77
N PHE A 332 21.85 14.91 -2.28
CA PHE A 332 21.56 16.35 -2.07
C PHE A 332 22.14 16.91 -0.76
N ARG A 333 22.92 16.12 -0.02
CA ARG A 333 23.51 16.51 1.27
C ARG A 333 24.68 17.47 1.11
N SER A 334 24.82 18.40 2.07
CA SER A 334 25.99 19.27 2.18
C SER A 334 27.21 18.47 2.65
N ARG A 335 28.40 19.10 2.64
CA ARG A 335 29.62 18.46 3.16
C ARG A 335 29.47 18.05 4.64
N GLN A 336 28.91 18.92 5.47
CA GLN A 336 28.70 18.71 6.90
C GLN A 336 27.79 17.50 7.17
N GLU A 337 26.72 17.32 6.39
CA GLU A 337 25.83 16.16 6.50
C GLU A 337 26.50 14.86 6.04
N ILE A 338 27.45 14.94 5.11
CA ILE A 338 28.25 13.79 4.67
C ILE A 338 29.29 13.43 5.74
N GLU A 339 29.92 14.41 6.38
CA GLU A 339 30.83 14.22 7.52
C GLU A 339 30.10 13.62 8.73
N GLN A 340 28.88 14.08 9.02
CA GLN A 340 28.08 13.58 10.14
C GLN A 340 27.53 12.16 9.92
N TYR A 341 26.98 11.87 8.74
CA TYR A 341 26.23 10.62 8.50
C TYR A 341 27.00 9.59 7.65
N GLY A 342 28.10 9.97 7.00
CA GLY A 342 28.82 9.15 6.02
C GLY A 342 28.21 9.17 4.61
N ILE A 343 28.94 8.63 3.64
CA ILE A 343 28.43 8.31 2.29
C ILE A 343 27.87 6.89 2.23
N MET A 344 27.16 6.56 1.16
CA MET A 344 26.88 5.15 0.82
C MET A 344 28.20 4.41 0.53
N ARG A 345 28.22 3.11 0.82
CA ARG A 345 29.30 2.21 0.36
C ARG A 345 29.30 2.08 -1.17
N ASP A 346 30.47 1.75 -1.72
CA ASP A 346 30.60 1.48 -3.16
C ASP A 346 29.83 0.22 -3.56
N ILE A 347 29.15 0.30 -4.70
CA ILE A 347 28.34 -0.77 -5.28
C ILE A 347 28.68 -0.82 -6.77
N ASP A 348 29.12 -1.99 -7.24
CA ASP A 348 29.43 -2.20 -8.66
C ASP A 348 28.22 -1.86 -9.55
N GLY A 349 28.47 -1.10 -10.62
CA GLY A 349 27.45 -0.58 -11.53
C GLY A 349 26.64 0.63 -11.04
N LEU A 350 26.81 1.12 -9.79
CA LEU A 350 26.06 2.26 -9.24
C LEU A 350 26.97 3.43 -8.88
N VAL A 351 26.83 4.55 -9.59
CA VAL A 351 27.64 5.77 -9.37
C VAL A 351 26.94 6.77 -8.44
N ARG A 352 27.62 7.20 -7.38
CA ARG A 352 27.18 8.33 -6.54
C ARG A 352 27.57 9.67 -7.17
N HIS A 353 26.58 10.52 -7.44
CA HIS A 353 26.77 11.90 -7.86
C HIS A 353 26.57 12.86 -6.68
N ALA A 354 27.64 13.45 -6.18
CA ALA A 354 27.58 14.52 -5.18
C ALA A 354 26.83 15.73 -5.78
N SER A 355 25.65 16.03 -5.23
CA SER A 355 24.67 16.95 -5.84
C SER A 355 24.11 17.94 -4.80
N PRO A 356 24.96 18.63 -4.01
CA PRO A 356 24.52 19.40 -2.85
C PRO A 356 23.64 20.59 -3.28
N VAL A 357 22.37 20.60 -2.83
CA VAL A 357 21.47 21.75 -3.00
C VAL A 357 21.95 22.96 -2.19
N PHE A 358 22.72 22.72 -1.13
CA PHE A 358 23.48 23.73 -0.41
C PHE A 358 24.89 23.17 -0.19
N LEU A 359 25.91 23.78 -0.79
CA LEU A 359 27.28 23.26 -0.76
C LEU A 359 27.90 23.39 0.64
N ASP A 360 28.01 24.63 1.12
CA ASP A 360 28.59 25.00 2.41
C ASP A 360 27.48 25.55 3.33
N ALA A 361 26.54 24.69 3.72
CA ALA A 361 25.50 25.05 4.68
C ALA A 361 26.04 25.00 6.11
N ASP A 362 25.78 26.04 6.91
CA ASP A 362 26.09 26.01 8.34
C ASP A 362 25.07 25.13 9.09
N TYR A 363 25.60 24.23 9.92
CA TYR A 363 24.86 23.31 10.80
C TYR A 363 25.11 23.62 12.28
N SER A 364 25.71 24.77 12.61
CA SER A 364 25.74 25.29 13.96
C SER A 364 24.32 25.39 14.56
N PRO A 365 24.13 25.22 15.88
CA PRO A 365 22.82 25.33 16.51
C PRO A 365 22.09 26.64 16.18
N ALA A 366 22.83 27.75 16.10
CA ALA A 366 22.32 29.06 15.72
C ALA A 366 21.82 29.10 14.26
N ALA A 367 22.62 28.61 13.30
CA ALA A 367 22.20 28.57 11.89
C ALA A 367 21.04 27.60 11.66
N LEU A 368 20.99 26.46 12.36
CA LEU A 368 19.85 25.55 12.33
C LEU A 368 18.59 26.20 12.90
N ALA A 369 18.68 26.91 14.03
CA ALA A 369 17.55 27.63 14.62
C ALA A 369 16.98 28.69 13.66
N VAL A 370 17.84 29.47 12.97
CA VAL A 370 17.41 30.43 11.94
C VAL A 370 16.79 29.73 10.74
N ARG A 371 17.47 28.70 10.20
CA ARG A 371 17.00 27.93 9.03
C ARG A 371 15.67 27.21 9.30
N TRP A 372 15.42 26.82 10.54
CA TRP A 372 14.20 26.12 10.96
C TRP A 372 13.12 27.04 11.53
N GLN A 373 13.37 28.35 11.65
CA GLN A 373 12.40 29.34 12.11
C GLN A 373 11.08 29.28 11.31
N GLY A 374 11.16 29.03 10.00
CA GLY A 374 10.00 28.81 9.15
C GLY A 374 9.19 27.54 9.50
N TYR A 375 9.85 26.45 9.90
CA TYR A 375 9.15 25.21 10.28
C TYR A 375 8.39 25.36 11.61
N PHE A 376 8.93 26.12 12.57
CA PHE A 376 8.26 26.38 13.86
C PHE A 376 6.97 27.23 13.71
N ALA A 377 6.81 27.96 12.61
CA ALA A 377 5.56 28.64 12.27
C ALA A 377 4.46 27.68 11.74
N GLY A 378 4.68 26.37 11.81
CA GLY A 378 3.78 25.33 11.34
C GLY A 378 3.80 25.14 9.81
N PRO A 379 2.85 24.38 9.24
CA PRO A 379 2.89 23.96 7.83
C PRO A 379 3.01 25.10 6.80
N LYS A 380 2.52 26.31 7.13
CA LYS A 380 2.57 27.48 6.25
C LYS A 380 3.93 28.18 6.19
N GLY A 381 4.86 27.86 7.09
CA GLY A 381 6.22 28.42 7.04
C GLY A 381 7.25 27.53 6.35
N PHE A 382 6.93 26.25 6.07
CA PHE A 382 7.73 25.35 5.22
C PHE A 382 8.06 25.94 3.82
N PRO A 383 7.13 26.62 3.10
CA PRO A 383 7.44 27.24 1.81
C PRO A 383 8.62 28.21 1.85
N ASN A 384 8.89 28.87 2.98
CA ASN A 384 10.06 29.75 3.10
C ASN A 384 11.38 28.97 3.05
N ALA A 385 11.44 27.79 3.68
CA ALA A 385 12.60 26.92 3.58
C ALA A 385 12.74 26.33 2.16
N TYR A 386 11.62 26.07 1.48
CA TYR A 386 11.63 25.46 0.14
C TYR A 386 11.93 26.48 -0.97
N ARG A 387 11.57 27.76 -0.78
CA ARG A 387 12.06 28.88 -1.61
C ARG A 387 13.59 28.90 -1.67
N ASN A 388 14.26 28.77 -0.53
CA ASN A 388 15.73 28.75 -0.50
C ASN A 388 16.31 27.54 -1.26
N MET A 389 15.62 26.40 -1.26
CA MET A 389 16.00 25.20 -2.05
C MET A 389 15.80 25.40 -3.55
N LEU A 390 14.75 26.13 -3.94
CA LEU A 390 14.49 26.53 -5.34
C LEU A 390 15.45 27.63 -5.82
N GLN A 391 15.98 28.45 -4.94
CA GLN A 391 17.00 29.44 -5.29
C GLN A 391 18.40 28.82 -5.43
N SER A 392 18.76 27.87 -4.55
CA SER A 392 20.11 27.27 -4.53
C SER A 392 20.25 26.02 -5.42
N GLY A 393 19.18 25.24 -5.57
CA GLY A 393 19.16 23.98 -6.32
C GLY A 393 19.11 23.99 -7.85
N PRO A 394 18.88 25.09 -8.61
CA PRO A 394 18.59 24.97 -10.05
C PRO A 394 19.65 24.23 -10.88
N LYS A 395 20.95 24.46 -10.63
CA LYS A 395 22.02 23.75 -11.36
C LYS A 395 22.10 22.26 -11.03
N VAL A 396 21.79 21.89 -9.78
CA VAL A 396 21.65 20.49 -9.37
C VAL A 396 20.48 19.84 -10.09
N PHE A 397 19.33 20.51 -10.12
CA PHE A 397 18.13 20.00 -10.76
C PHE A 397 18.32 19.84 -12.28
N GLU A 398 18.94 20.83 -12.95
CA GLU A 398 19.36 20.74 -14.36
C GLU A 398 20.15 19.45 -14.62
N ASN A 399 21.21 19.20 -13.84
CA ASN A 399 22.08 18.04 -14.06
C ASN A 399 21.33 16.69 -13.94
N ILE A 400 20.36 16.59 -13.02
CA ILE A 400 19.56 15.36 -12.84
C ILE A 400 18.55 15.19 -13.98
N PHE A 401 17.91 16.27 -14.41
CA PHE A 401 17.03 16.24 -15.58
C PHE A 401 17.81 15.89 -16.87
N ARG A 402 19.01 16.45 -17.05
CA ARG A 402 19.95 16.09 -18.13
C ARG A 402 20.35 14.61 -18.05
N HIS A 403 20.63 14.08 -16.86
CA HIS A 403 20.92 12.66 -16.66
C HIS A 403 19.73 11.77 -17.05
N LEU A 404 18.51 12.12 -16.63
CA LEU A 404 17.28 11.42 -16.99
C LEU A 404 17.07 11.39 -18.51
N ILE A 405 17.30 12.52 -19.21
CA ILE A 405 17.22 12.61 -20.67
C ILE A 405 18.28 11.72 -21.35
N ALA A 406 19.51 11.74 -20.87
CA ALA A 406 20.62 10.95 -21.44
C ALA A 406 20.50 9.44 -21.15
N ASN A 407 19.86 9.06 -20.05
CA ASN A 407 19.79 7.67 -19.56
C ASN A 407 18.33 7.20 -19.39
N PRO A 408 17.49 7.20 -20.44
CA PRO A 408 16.03 7.02 -20.34
C PRO A 408 15.57 5.60 -19.96
N ARG A 409 16.52 4.68 -19.72
CA ARG A 409 16.29 3.28 -19.31
C ARG A 409 17.07 2.89 -18.05
N SER A 410 17.78 3.83 -17.42
CA SER A 410 18.68 3.55 -16.30
C SER A 410 18.07 4.14 -15.02
N PRO A 411 17.55 3.31 -14.10
CA PRO A 411 16.94 3.77 -12.87
C PRO A 411 17.94 4.48 -11.95
N PHE A 412 17.50 5.53 -11.26
CA PHE A 412 18.33 6.27 -10.32
C PHE A 412 17.62 6.64 -9.02
N ILE A 413 18.42 6.88 -7.98
CA ILE A 413 17.99 7.37 -6.67
C ILE A 413 18.23 8.88 -6.59
N ILE A 414 17.30 9.60 -5.97
CA ILE A 414 17.49 10.95 -5.43
C ILE A 414 17.32 10.89 -3.91
N HIS A 415 18.27 11.44 -3.16
CA HIS A 415 18.17 11.39 -1.70
C HIS A 415 18.75 12.62 -1.02
N CYS A 416 18.39 12.79 0.25
CA CYS A 416 19.05 13.71 1.17
C CYS A 416 19.25 12.98 2.51
N THR A 417 19.24 13.67 3.64
CA THR A 417 19.33 13.05 4.98
C THR A 417 18.06 12.24 5.29
N ALA A 418 16.90 12.90 5.36
CA ALA A 418 15.61 12.23 5.61
C ALA A 418 14.90 11.72 4.34
N GLY A 419 15.37 12.12 3.16
CA GLY A 419 14.63 11.93 1.91
C GLY A 419 13.36 12.76 1.81
N LYS A 420 13.24 13.82 2.63
CA LYS A 420 12.04 14.65 2.78
C LYS A 420 12.06 15.90 1.91
N ASP A 421 12.83 16.92 2.32
CA ASP A 421 12.67 18.30 1.83
C ASP A 421 13.24 18.51 0.43
N ARG A 422 14.56 18.55 0.29
CA ARG A 422 15.26 18.72 -1.01
C ARG A 422 14.80 17.68 -2.04
N THR A 423 14.62 16.45 -1.58
CA THR A 423 14.09 15.34 -2.39
C THR A 423 12.64 15.58 -2.79
N GLY A 424 11.78 16.02 -1.87
CA GLY A 424 10.38 16.37 -2.13
C GLY A 424 10.21 17.56 -3.06
N VAL A 425 11.06 18.59 -2.96
CA VAL A 425 11.10 19.72 -3.90
C VAL A 425 11.45 19.24 -5.31
N PHE A 426 12.47 18.40 -5.48
CA PHE A 426 12.78 17.84 -6.80
C PHE A 426 11.64 16.95 -7.33
N VAL A 427 11.05 16.09 -6.49
CA VAL A 427 9.91 15.25 -6.89
C VAL A 427 8.69 16.10 -7.28
N MET A 428 8.41 17.19 -6.55
CA MET A 428 7.38 18.17 -6.91
C MET A 428 7.64 18.80 -8.27
N LEU A 429 8.88 19.19 -8.58
CA LEU A 429 9.25 19.70 -9.91
C LEU A 429 9.03 18.64 -10.99
N LEU A 430 9.55 17.42 -10.80
CA LEU A 430 9.47 16.33 -11.79
C LEU A 430 8.03 15.88 -12.05
N LEU A 431 7.22 15.66 -11.01
CA LEU A 431 5.81 15.30 -11.14
C LEU A 431 4.99 16.46 -11.73
N GLY A 432 5.30 17.71 -11.36
CA GLY A 432 4.66 18.91 -11.91
C GLY A 432 4.97 19.12 -13.40
N LEU A 433 6.21 18.90 -13.85
CA LEU A 433 6.57 18.87 -15.28
C LEU A 433 5.78 17.79 -16.03
N CYS A 434 5.62 16.62 -15.43
CA CYS A 434 4.81 15.55 -16.01
C CYS A 434 3.29 15.84 -15.97
N GLY A 435 2.86 16.92 -15.33
CA GLY A 435 1.46 17.32 -15.23
C GLY A 435 0.64 16.52 -14.23
N VAL A 436 1.25 15.94 -13.20
CA VAL A 436 0.54 15.32 -12.07
C VAL A 436 -0.21 16.41 -11.29
N ASP A 437 -1.37 16.07 -10.71
CA ASP A 437 -2.17 17.05 -9.96
C ASP A 437 -1.54 17.39 -8.59
N ASP A 438 -1.70 18.64 -8.14
CA ASP A 438 -1.08 19.18 -6.93
C ASP A 438 -1.49 18.40 -5.67
N GLU A 439 -2.73 17.90 -5.63
CA GLU A 439 -3.23 17.04 -4.56
C GLU A 439 -2.39 15.78 -4.44
N VAL A 440 -2.04 15.17 -5.58
CA VAL A 440 -1.24 13.95 -5.65
C VAL A 440 0.21 14.23 -5.28
N ILE A 441 0.79 15.33 -5.76
CA ILE A 441 2.16 15.74 -5.41
C ILE A 441 2.29 15.98 -3.90
N ALA A 442 1.34 16.69 -3.30
CA ALA A 442 1.33 16.96 -1.87
C ALA A 442 1.13 15.70 -1.02
N ARG A 443 0.33 14.72 -1.49
CA ARG A 443 0.17 13.42 -0.82
C ARG A 443 1.40 12.53 -0.97
N GLU A 444 2.08 12.52 -2.12
CA GLU A 444 3.35 11.80 -2.29
C GLU A 444 4.41 12.29 -1.29
N TYR A 445 4.50 13.61 -1.11
CA TYR A 445 5.38 14.22 -0.13
C TYR A 445 5.05 13.76 1.31
N GLU A 446 3.76 13.77 1.68
CA GLU A 446 3.26 13.42 3.02
C GLU A 446 3.57 11.96 3.43
N LEU A 447 3.71 11.04 2.46
CA LEU A 447 4.12 9.66 2.74
C LEU A 447 5.48 9.54 3.44
N THR A 448 6.28 10.59 3.42
CA THR A 448 7.54 10.67 4.18
C THR A 448 7.33 10.48 5.69
N ASN A 449 6.16 10.84 6.25
CA ASN A 449 5.83 10.55 7.66
C ASN A 449 5.72 9.05 7.99
N LEU A 450 5.56 8.19 6.97
CA LEU A 450 5.49 6.73 7.14
C LEU A 450 6.87 6.08 7.01
N GLY A 451 7.75 6.66 6.18
CA GLY A 451 9.05 6.07 5.84
C GLY A 451 10.23 6.64 6.61
N TYR A 452 10.13 7.84 7.18
CA TYR A 452 11.17 8.46 7.99
C TYR A 452 10.63 8.79 9.39
N TRP A 453 11.39 8.37 10.41
CA TRP A 453 11.11 8.68 11.81
C TRP A 453 12.44 8.74 12.57
N GLU A 454 12.44 9.42 13.71
CA GLU A 454 13.53 9.43 14.67
C GLU A 454 12.97 9.05 16.05
N SER A 455 13.78 8.44 16.91
CA SER A 455 13.34 8.06 18.25
C SER A 455 13.11 9.29 19.14
N GLU A 456 12.23 9.17 20.14
CA GLU A 456 12.04 10.21 21.17
C GLU A 456 13.38 10.64 21.80
N GLU A 457 14.34 9.72 21.96
CA GLU A 457 15.69 10.02 22.47
C GLU A 457 16.52 10.88 21.50
N GLN A 458 16.47 10.59 20.19
CA GLN A 458 17.13 11.40 19.16
C GLN A 458 16.51 12.80 19.08
N LEU A 459 15.18 12.88 19.15
CA LEU A 459 14.45 14.15 19.17
C LEU A 459 14.76 14.96 20.44
N ALA A 460 14.81 14.32 21.61
CA ALA A 460 15.17 14.97 22.88
C ALA A 460 16.60 15.54 22.86
N LYS A 461 17.58 14.79 22.33
CA LYS A 461 18.96 15.27 22.16
C LYS A 461 19.05 16.50 21.25
N LYS A 462 18.31 16.51 20.14
CA LYS A 462 18.23 17.69 19.24
C LYS A 462 17.48 18.86 19.87
N ALA A 463 16.39 18.59 20.60
CA ALA A 463 15.61 19.60 21.31
C ALA A 463 16.46 20.32 22.36
N GLN A 464 17.25 19.58 23.15
CA GLN A 464 18.22 20.15 24.09
C GLN A 464 19.30 20.99 23.40
N LEU A 465 19.90 20.50 22.31
CA LEU A 465 20.96 21.20 21.57
C LEU A 465 20.50 22.52 20.94
N LEU A 466 19.22 22.63 20.58
CA LEU A 466 18.64 23.78 19.89
C LEU A 466 17.80 24.70 20.79
N GLU A 467 17.74 24.41 22.10
CA GLU A 467 16.89 25.11 23.07
C GLU A 467 15.39 25.14 22.64
N ARG A 468 14.86 23.98 22.25
CA ARG A 468 13.49 23.77 21.75
C ARG A 468 12.77 22.63 22.46
N THR A 469 11.47 22.49 22.22
CA THR A 469 10.67 21.35 22.72
C THR A 469 10.76 20.15 21.78
N ILE A 470 10.45 18.96 22.28
CA ILE A 470 10.34 17.75 21.43
C ILE A 470 9.24 17.92 20.38
N ASP A 471 8.16 18.64 20.67
CA ASP A 471 7.06 18.87 19.74
C ASP A 471 7.45 19.86 18.61
N ASP A 472 8.26 20.88 18.90
CA ASP A 472 8.90 21.70 17.86
C ASP A 472 9.71 20.82 16.89
N LEU A 473 10.52 19.90 17.43
CA LEU A 473 11.32 18.98 16.64
C LEU A 473 10.45 17.98 15.85
N LYS A 474 9.34 17.49 16.40
CA LYS A 474 8.35 16.67 15.67
C LYS A 474 7.76 17.43 14.49
N ILE A 475 7.42 18.72 14.64
CA ILE A 475 6.96 19.57 13.54
C ILE A 475 8.06 19.69 12.47
N VAL A 476 9.30 20.02 12.84
CA VAL A 476 10.42 20.13 11.88
C VAL A 476 10.70 18.80 11.18
N MET A 477 10.58 17.66 11.86
CA MET A 477 10.80 16.34 11.26
C MET A 477 9.62 15.87 10.38
N SER A 478 8.40 16.31 10.66
CA SER A 478 7.19 15.95 9.89
C SER A 478 7.21 16.39 8.42
N ALA A 479 6.38 15.75 7.60
CA ALA A 479 6.11 16.09 6.22
C ALA A 479 4.62 16.48 6.03
N PRO A 480 4.17 17.70 6.39
CA PRO A 480 2.76 18.04 6.28
C PRO A 480 2.31 18.13 4.82
N TYR A 481 1.23 17.48 4.41
CA TYR A 481 0.64 17.66 3.08
C TYR A 481 0.44 19.15 2.73
N LEU A 482 -0.01 19.96 3.69
CA LEU A 482 -0.25 21.39 3.48
C LEU A 482 1.03 22.16 3.17
N ALA A 483 2.19 21.75 3.72
CA ALA A 483 3.47 22.40 3.44
C ALA A 483 3.85 22.33 1.95
N MET A 484 3.67 21.16 1.33
CA MET A 484 3.92 20.99 -0.10
C MET A 484 2.86 21.71 -0.94
N LYS A 485 1.59 21.70 -0.53
CA LYS A 485 0.52 22.41 -1.22
C LYS A 485 0.75 23.93 -1.28
N GLU A 486 1.08 24.54 -0.16
CA GLU A 486 1.41 25.97 -0.07
C GLU A 486 2.73 26.29 -0.82
N THR A 487 3.67 25.33 -0.91
CA THR A 487 4.88 25.47 -1.74
C THR A 487 4.54 25.51 -3.22
N ILE A 488 3.64 24.65 -3.72
CA ILE A 488 3.20 24.67 -5.12
C ILE A 488 2.47 26.00 -5.46
N VAL A 489 1.67 26.53 -4.53
CA VAL A 489 1.04 27.85 -4.65
C VAL A 489 2.09 28.95 -4.74
N MET A 490 3.08 28.97 -3.83
CA MET A 490 4.19 29.91 -3.84
C MET A 490 4.99 29.83 -5.16
N VAL A 491 5.29 28.62 -5.66
CA VAL A 491 6.01 28.46 -6.93
C VAL A 491 5.26 29.08 -8.10
N ARG A 492 3.93 28.96 -8.13
CA ARG A 492 3.10 29.60 -9.18
C ARG A 492 3.01 31.12 -9.02
N GLN A 493 3.03 31.64 -7.79
CA GLN A 493 3.02 33.08 -7.53
C GLN A 493 4.35 33.74 -7.88
N GLU A 494 5.47 33.12 -7.52
CA GLU A 494 6.81 33.70 -7.71
C GLU A 494 7.40 33.43 -9.10
N TYR A 495 7.15 32.25 -9.68
CA TYR A 495 7.75 31.83 -10.96
C TYR A 495 6.72 31.60 -12.07
N GLY A 496 5.43 31.86 -11.84
CA GLY A 496 4.33 31.65 -12.79
C GLY A 496 3.88 30.19 -12.88
N SER A 497 4.82 29.24 -13.02
CA SER A 497 4.54 27.81 -12.94
C SER A 497 5.78 26.96 -12.61
N ILE A 498 5.59 25.68 -12.30
CA ILE A 498 6.68 24.70 -12.17
C ILE A 498 7.49 24.59 -13.48
N GLU A 499 6.80 24.64 -14.63
CA GLU A 499 7.45 24.56 -15.94
C GLU A 499 8.27 25.82 -16.24
N GLU A 500 7.74 27.00 -15.93
CA GLU A 500 8.45 28.29 -16.05
C GLU A 500 9.68 28.36 -15.14
N TYR A 501 9.57 27.90 -13.89
CA TYR A 501 10.71 27.78 -12.97
C TYR A 501 11.80 26.90 -13.58
N VAL A 502 11.44 25.70 -14.07
CA VAL A 502 12.39 24.77 -14.68
C VAL A 502 13.02 25.36 -15.94
N ARG A 503 12.25 26.03 -16.80
CA ARG A 503 12.74 26.67 -18.02
C ARG A 503 13.74 27.78 -17.72
N LYS A 504 13.38 28.71 -16.83
CA LYS A 504 14.17 29.93 -16.56
C LYS A 504 15.34 29.71 -15.61
N HIS A 505 15.22 28.82 -14.63
CA HIS A 505 16.23 28.63 -13.59
C HIS A 505 17.02 27.34 -13.76
N CYS A 506 16.38 26.23 -14.20
CA CYS A 506 17.05 24.94 -14.40
C CYS A 506 17.58 24.75 -15.84
N ASN A 507 17.58 25.81 -16.67
CA ASN A 507 18.18 25.82 -18.01
C ASN A 507 17.75 24.62 -18.90
N LEU A 508 16.46 24.29 -18.88
CA LEU A 508 15.85 23.29 -19.75
C LEU A 508 14.96 23.97 -20.79
N ASN A 509 15.17 23.67 -22.06
CA ASN A 509 14.30 24.17 -23.12
C ASN A 509 13.04 23.31 -23.27
N ASP A 510 12.16 23.67 -24.21
CA ASP A 510 10.91 22.93 -24.41
C ASP A 510 11.13 21.50 -24.98
N GLU A 511 12.25 21.26 -25.68
CA GLU A 511 12.64 19.93 -26.16
C GLU A 511 13.09 19.02 -25.01
N ASP A 512 13.82 19.56 -24.04
CA ASP A 512 14.24 18.89 -22.81
C ASP A 512 13.02 18.50 -21.97
N ILE A 513 12.09 19.44 -21.77
CA ILE A 513 10.83 19.21 -21.04
C ILE A 513 9.98 18.17 -21.78
N ALA A 514 9.91 18.21 -23.12
CA ALA A 514 9.24 17.19 -23.92
C ALA A 514 9.94 15.82 -23.84
N ALA A 515 11.28 15.77 -23.75
CA ALA A 515 12.04 14.53 -23.55
C ALA A 515 11.73 13.92 -22.18
N ILE A 516 11.79 14.71 -21.10
CA ILE A 516 11.41 14.28 -19.74
C ILE A 516 9.99 13.71 -19.73
N ARG A 517 9.02 14.40 -20.36
CA ARG A 517 7.64 13.94 -20.50
C ARG A 517 7.54 12.60 -21.24
N ARG A 518 8.24 12.43 -22.38
CA ARG A 518 8.25 11.16 -23.13
C ARG A 518 8.86 10.01 -22.34
N ILE A 519 9.87 10.28 -21.52
CA ILE A 519 10.51 9.28 -20.67
C ILE A 519 9.59 8.92 -19.51
N MET A 520 9.15 9.91 -18.73
CA MET A 520 8.48 9.70 -17.46
C MET A 520 6.99 9.44 -17.56
N ILE A 521 6.31 9.83 -18.65
CA ILE A 521 4.89 9.52 -18.84
C ILE A 521 4.77 8.24 -19.66
N VAL A 522 4.23 7.18 -19.05
CA VAL A 522 3.71 6.02 -19.78
C VAL A 522 2.35 6.42 -20.34
N PRO A 523 2.19 6.54 -21.68
CA PRO A 523 0.90 6.91 -22.24
C PRO A 523 -0.08 5.74 -22.12
N ILE A 524 -1.26 6.01 -21.58
CA ILE A 524 -2.43 5.14 -21.72
C ILE A 524 -2.81 5.20 -23.21
N ARG A 525 -2.95 4.06 -23.90
CA ARG A 525 -3.18 4.01 -25.36
C ARG A 525 -4.54 4.58 -25.72
N ARG A 526 -4.75 4.95 -26.99
CA ARG A 526 -6.01 5.60 -27.40
C ARG A 526 -7.24 4.70 -27.22
N GLU A 527 -7.07 3.38 -27.35
CA GLU A 527 -8.07 2.37 -26.96
C GLU A 527 -8.39 2.41 -25.46
N GLU A 528 -7.36 2.46 -24.61
CA GLU A 528 -7.47 2.51 -23.16
C GLU A 528 -8.00 3.88 -22.67
N LYS A 529 -7.77 4.97 -23.42
CA LYS A 529 -8.26 6.33 -23.11
C LYS A 529 -9.77 6.53 -23.19
N GLN A 530 -10.53 5.56 -23.68
CA GLN A 530 -12.00 5.57 -23.56
C GLN A 530 -12.45 5.05 -22.19
N LEU A 531 -11.60 4.28 -21.51
CA LEU A 531 -11.62 4.05 -20.07
C LEU A 531 -10.88 5.19 -19.33
N TYR A 532 -10.38 6.23 -20.04
CA TYR A 532 -9.85 7.49 -19.49
C TYR A 532 -10.38 8.85 -20.13
N ARG A 533 -11.66 9.28 -19.94
CA ARG A 533 -12.16 10.69 -19.70
C ARG A 533 -13.32 10.84 -18.63
N PRO A 534 -13.43 11.85 -17.74
CA PRO A 534 -14.64 12.05 -16.89
C PRO A 534 -15.88 12.49 -17.69
N ALA A 535 -17.09 12.20 -17.20
CA ALA A 535 -18.31 12.83 -17.69
C ALA A 535 -18.25 14.35 -17.41
N LYS A 536 -18.58 15.18 -18.40
CA LYS A 536 -18.90 16.60 -18.13
C LYS A 536 -20.17 16.65 -17.28
N LEU A 537 -20.16 17.53 -16.28
CA LEU A 537 -21.29 17.83 -15.39
C LEU A 537 -22.52 18.27 -16.19
#